data_AF-R4X8D7-F1
#
_entry.id   AF-R4X8D7-F1
#
_cell.length_a   1.000
_cell.length_b   1.000
_cell.length_c   1.000
_cell.angle_alpha   90.00
_cell.angle_beta   90.00
_cell.angle_gamma   90.00
#
_symmetry.space_group_name_H-M   'P 1'
#
loop_
_entity.id
_entity.type
_entity.pdbx_description
1 polymer ?
#
loop_
_entity_poly.entity_id
_entity_poly.type
_entity_poly.pdbx_seq_one_letter_code
_entity_poly.pdbx_strand_id
1 'polypeptide(L)'
;MGTDFLSFVREAFRVLKSDGQLWISEIKSRFGDKDAKNFVETLKKIGFKLVDRDDNNKMFIQLDFVRGKERKRATDVVEQQDTKKVGTLLKPCTYKKR
;
A
#
# COMPACT_ATOMS: atom_id res chain seq x y z
N MET A 1 1.19 2.47 15.95
CA MET A 1 0.87 1.96 14.61
C MET A 1 1.98 1.03 14.18
N GLY A 2 1.65 -0.18 13.73
CA GLY A 2 2.67 -1.14 13.30
C GLY A 2 3.56 -0.54 12.21
N THR A 3 4.86 -0.66 12.40
CA THR A 3 5.88 -0.11 11.50
C THR A 3 5.99 -0.92 10.20
N ASP A 4 5.51 -2.16 10.21
CA ASP A 4 5.56 -3.08 9.08
C ASP A 4 4.26 -3.05 8.26
N PHE A 5 4.04 -1.95 7.55
CA PHE A 5 2.86 -1.78 6.69
C PHE A 5 2.74 -2.89 5.62
N LEU A 6 3.88 -3.38 5.11
CA LEU A 6 3.90 -4.37 4.05
C LEU A 6 3.38 -5.74 4.49
N SER A 7 3.65 -6.18 5.73
CA SER A 7 3.08 -7.44 6.21
C SER A 7 1.56 -7.36 6.29
N PHE A 8 1.01 -6.23 6.75
CA PHE A 8 -0.45 -6.03 6.77
C PHE A 8 -1.07 -6.13 5.37
N VAL A 9 -0.42 -5.54 4.37
CA VAL A 9 -0.88 -5.62 2.97
C VAL A 9 -0.77 -7.05 2.41
N ARG A 10 0.31 -7.77 2.71
CA ARG A 10 0.46 -9.17 2.29
C ARG A 10 -0.59 -10.06 2.95
N GLU A 11 -0.87 -9.84 4.22
CA GLU A 11 -1.94 -10.54 4.92
C GLU A 11 -3.32 -10.21 4.33
N ALA A 12 -3.58 -8.94 4.00
CA ALA A 12 -4.79 -8.53 3.29
C ALA A 12 -4.93 -9.27 1.95
N PHE A 13 -3.85 -9.39 1.17
CA PHE A 13 -3.85 -10.15 -0.08
C PHE A 13 -4.14 -11.65 0.14
N ARG A 14 -3.60 -12.24 1.21
CA ARG A 14 -3.82 -13.65 1.56
C ARG A 14 -5.29 -13.92 1.89
N VAL A 15 -5.96 -13.03 2.62
CA VAL A 15 -7.34 -13.21 3.09
C VAL A 15 -8.41 -12.78 2.08
N LEU A 16 -8.13 -11.81 1.22
CA LEU A 16 -9.11 -11.31 0.25
C LEU A 16 -9.50 -12.39 -0.77
N LYS A 17 -10.77 -12.46 -1.17
CA LYS A 17 -11.20 -13.36 -2.27
C LYS A 17 -10.73 -12.81 -3.63
N SER A 18 -10.81 -13.64 -4.68
CA SER A 18 -10.63 -13.16 -6.06
C SER A 18 -11.54 -11.96 -6.33
N ASP A 19 -11.00 -10.92 -6.97
CA ASP A 19 -11.67 -9.64 -7.21
C ASP A 19 -12.13 -8.91 -5.93
N GLY A 20 -11.64 -9.31 -4.75
CA GLY A 20 -11.87 -8.60 -3.50
C GLY A 20 -11.24 -7.21 -3.49
N GLN A 21 -11.86 -6.28 -2.76
CA GLN A 21 -11.43 -4.88 -2.70
C GLN A 21 -10.59 -4.60 -1.45
N LEU A 22 -9.59 -3.74 -1.60
CA LEU A 22 -8.78 -3.18 -0.52
C LEU A 22 -8.84 -1.67 -0.62
N TRP A 23 -9.38 -1.01 0.40
CA TRP A 23 -9.42 0.44 0.52
C TRP A 23 -8.39 0.90 1.54
N ILE A 24 -7.58 1.88 1.15
CA ILE A 24 -6.54 2.46 2.01
C ILE A 24 -6.81 3.96 2.09
N SER A 25 -7.06 4.45 3.30
CA SER A 25 -7.12 5.89 3.59
C SER A 25 -5.94 6.26 4.48
N GLU A 26 -5.00 7.04 3.94
CA GLU A 26 -3.76 7.37 4.65
C GLU A 26 -3.46 8.87 4.59
N ILE A 27 -2.78 9.38 5.61
CA ILE A 27 -2.49 10.82 5.73
C ILE A 27 -1.43 11.23 4.71
N LYS A 28 -1.68 12.33 3.99
CA LYS A 28 -0.77 12.89 2.97
C LYS A 28 0.66 13.06 3.45
N SER A 29 0.83 13.59 4.66
CA SER A 29 2.16 13.88 5.22
C SER A 29 2.99 12.62 5.50
N ARG A 30 2.37 11.43 5.51
CA ARG A 30 3.10 10.18 5.67
C ARG A 30 3.78 9.73 4.39
N PHE A 31 3.28 10.10 3.22
CA PHE A 31 3.94 9.74 1.98
C PHE A 31 5.27 10.50 1.84
N GLY A 32 6.29 9.80 1.32
CA GLY A 32 7.58 10.40 0.99
C GLY A 32 7.47 11.36 -0.20
N ASP A 33 6.57 11.04 -1.12
CA ASP A 33 6.26 11.73 -2.36
C ASP A 33 4.84 12.32 -2.32
N LYS A 34 4.60 13.38 -3.10
CA LYS A 34 3.29 14.08 -3.13
C LYS A 34 2.15 13.22 -3.66
N ASP A 35 2.47 12.19 -4.44
CA ASP A 35 1.49 11.44 -5.21
C ASP A 35 1.28 9.99 -4.76
N ALA A 36 1.93 9.55 -3.68
CA ALA A 36 1.92 8.14 -3.26
C ALA A 36 2.27 7.15 -4.39
N LYS A 37 3.03 7.57 -5.40
CA LYS A 37 3.39 6.78 -6.60
C LYS A 37 4.18 5.54 -6.21
N ASN A 38 5.21 5.71 -5.39
CA ASN A 38 6.04 4.60 -4.93
C ASN A 38 5.22 3.57 -4.12
N PHE A 39 4.26 4.06 -3.35
CA PHE A 39 3.35 3.23 -2.58
C PHE A 39 2.41 2.41 -3.47
N VAL A 40 1.78 3.07 -4.45
CA VAL A 40 0.91 2.40 -5.44
C VAL A 40 1.70 1.39 -6.27
N GLU A 41 2.91 1.71 -6.70
CA GLU A 41 3.78 0.78 -7.43
C GLU A 41 4.13 -0.45 -6.61
N THR A 42 4.42 -0.27 -5.32
CA THR A 42 4.72 -1.40 -4.42
C THR A 42 3.50 -2.31 -4.26
N LEU A 43 2.31 -1.74 -4.09
CA LEU A 43 1.05 -2.50 -4.04
C LEU A 43 0.76 -3.24 -5.35
N LYS A 44 1.05 -2.62 -6.50
CA LYS A 44 0.97 -3.27 -7.81
C LYS A 44 1.91 -4.47 -7.93
N LYS A 45 3.15 -4.36 -7.41
CA LYS A 45 4.11 -5.49 -7.37
C LYS A 45 3.63 -6.65 -6.49
N ILE A 46 2.89 -6.36 -5.41
CA ILE A 46 2.29 -7.39 -4.54
C ILE A 46 1.14 -8.13 -5.24
N GLY A 47 0.51 -7.51 -6.24
CA GLY A 47 -0.57 -8.10 -7.03
C GLY A 47 -1.91 -7.39 -6.92
N PHE A 48 -1.96 -6.20 -6.31
CA PHE A 48 -3.14 -5.35 -6.32
C PHE A 48 -3.23 -4.50 -7.60
N LYS A 49 -4.44 -4.21 -8.06
CA LYS A 49 -4.70 -3.30 -9.17
C LYS A 49 -5.39 -2.06 -8.63
N LEU A 50 -4.84 -0.87 -8.90
CA LEU A 50 -5.49 0.39 -8.52
C LEU A 50 -6.74 0.57 -9.39
N VAL A 51 -7.87 0.78 -8.73
CA VAL A 51 -9.17 1.08 -9.37
C VAL A 51 -9.39 2.58 -9.38
N ASP A 52 -9.26 3.21 -8.21
CA ASP A 52 -9.52 4.62 -8.04
C ASP A 52 -8.57 5.25 -7.02
N ARG A 53 -8.42 6.57 -7.12
CA ARG A 53 -7.67 7.40 -6.19
C ARG A 53 -8.41 8.70 -5.99
N ASP A 54 -8.78 8.98 -4.74
CA ASP A 54 -9.30 10.27 -4.32
C ASP A 54 -8.25 11.06 -3.52
N ASP A 55 -7.94 12.25 -4.02
CA ASP A 55 -6.97 13.19 -3.43
C ASP A 55 -7.61 14.56 -3.08
N ASN A 56 -8.95 14.65 -3.10
CA ASN A 56 -9.69 15.89 -2.88
C ASN A 56 -9.58 16.40 -1.44
N ASN A 57 -9.36 15.51 -0.46
CA ASN A 57 -9.24 15.88 0.93
C ASN A 57 -7.87 16.54 1.23
N LYS A 58 -7.83 17.61 2.03
CA LYS A 58 -6.57 18.29 2.39
C LYS A 58 -5.59 17.43 3.20
N MET A 59 -6.09 16.45 3.95
CA MET A 59 -5.32 15.69 4.94
C MET A 59 -5.08 14.24 4.55
N PHE A 60 -5.98 13.62 3.78
CA PHE A 60 -5.94 12.19 3.45
C PHE A 60 -5.93 11.95 1.94
N ILE A 61 -5.37 10.81 1.54
CA ILE A 61 -5.53 10.23 0.21
C ILE A 61 -6.27 8.90 0.40
N GLN A 62 -7.28 8.67 -0.42
CA GLN A 62 -7.99 7.39 -0.50
C GLN A 62 -7.53 6.65 -1.75
N LEU A 63 -7.19 5.38 -1.60
CA LEU A 63 -6.73 4.52 -2.67
C LEU A 63 -7.55 3.23 -2.66
N ASP A 64 -8.15 2.94 -3.79
CA ASP A 64 -8.99 1.77 -3.97
C ASP A 64 -8.28 0.76 -4.86
N PHE A 65 -8.15 -0.46 -4.34
CA PHE A 65 -7.48 -1.55 -5.04
C PHE A 65 -8.40 -2.75 -5.16
N VAL A 66 -8.19 -3.53 -6.23
CA VAL A 66 -8.78 -4.86 -6.40
C VAL A 66 -7.67 -5.89 -6.44
N ARG A 67 -7.91 -7.03 -5.79
CA ARG A 67 -7.01 -8.19 -5.84
C ARG A 67 -6.90 -8.69 -7.29
N GLY A 68 -5.68 -8.72 -7.83
CA GLY A 68 -5.43 -9.24 -9.16
C GLY A 68 -5.74 -10.75 -9.27
N LYS A 69 -6.19 -11.17 -10.45
CA LYS A 69 -6.54 -12.58 -10.76
C LYS A 69 -5.32 -13.51 -10.80
N GLU A 70 -4.12 -12.98 -11.02
CA GLU A 70 -2.90 -13.80 -11.04
C GLU A 70 -2.43 -14.14 -9.61
N ARG A 71 -2.58 -15.41 -9.23
CA ARG A 71 -1.73 -16.01 -8.22
C ARG A 71 -0.35 -16.21 -8.84
N LYS A 72 0.51 -15.18 -8.88
CA LYS A 72 1.94 -15.46 -8.98
C LYS A 72 2.27 -16.35 -7.78
N ARG A 73 2.76 -17.56 -8.04
CA ARG A 73 3.02 -18.55 -6.99
C ARG A 73 3.95 -17.89 -5.97
N ALA A 74 3.80 -18.25 -4.69
CA ALA A 74 4.59 -17.71 -3.59
C ALA A 74 6.12 -17.83 -3.78
N THR A 75 6.57 -18.58 -4.79
CA THR A 75 7.96 -18.77 -5.22
C THR A 75 8.50 -17.70 -6.19
N ASP A 76 7.66 -16.88 -6.83
CA ASP A 76 8.10 -15.87 -7.82
C ASP A 76 8.07 -14.43 -7.28
N VAL A 77 7.93 -14.26 -5.97
CA VAL A 77 7.80 -12.93 -5.34
C VAL A 77 9.14 -12.53 -4.73
N VAL A 78 9.94 -11.87 -5.56
CA VAL A 78 10.95 -10.86 -5.20
C VAL A 78 11.94 -11.28 -4.11
N GLU A 79 13.18 -11.53 -4.53
CA GLU A 79 14.35 -11.68 -3.66
C GLU A 79 14.30 -10.75 -2.45
N GLN A 80 14.61 -11.31 -1.28
CA GLN A 80 14.59 -10.70 0.04
C GLN A 80 15.41 -9.39 0.16
N GLN A 81 16.14 -9.00 -0.88
CA GLN A 81 17.06 -7.86 -0.93
C GLN A 81 16.34 -6.50 -1.05
N ASP A 82 15.13 -6.44 -1.60
CA ASP A 82 14.38 -5.18 -1.76
C ASP A 82 13.68 -4.71 -0.47
N THR A 83 13.44 -5.60 0.50
CA THR A 83 12.67 -5.28 1.71
C THR A 83 13.29 -4.14 2.55
N LYS A 84 14.62 -4.01 2.54
CA LYS A 84 15.33 -2.93 3.26
C LYS A 84 15.14 -1.54 2.64
N LYS A 85 14.95 -1.43 1.32
CA LYS A 85 14.64 -0.14 0.65
C LYS A 85 13.18 0.28 0.82
N VAL A 86 12.28 -0.69 1.05
CA VAL A 86 10.84 -0.45 1.19
C VAL A 86 10.46 -0.06 2.63
N GLY A 87 11.36 -0.25 3.61
CA GLY A 87 11.18 0.11 5.02
C GLY A 87 10.88 1.59 5.29
N THR A 88 10.96 2.47 4.29
CA THR A 88 10.66 3.91 4.40
C THR A 88 9.57 4.37 3.43
N LEU A 89 8.63 3.50 3.03
CA LEU A 89 7.48 3.90 2.19
C LEU A 89 6.64 5.00 2.84
N LEU A 90 6.44 4.90 4.16
CA LEU A 90 5.60 5.82 4.94
C LEU A 90 6.39 6.37 6.11
N LYS A 91 6.37 7.70 6.26
CA LYS A 91 6.82 8.43 7.44
C LYS A 91 5.90 8.13 8.62
N PRO A 92 6.38 8.31 9.87
CA PRO A 92 5.53 8.24 11.04
C PRO A 92 4.38 9.25 10.95
N CYS A 93 3.22 8.85 11.47
CA CYS A 93 2.10 9.77 11.63
C CYS A 93 2.37 10.68 12.84
N THR A 94 2.61 11.97 12.60
CA THR A 94 2.74 12.97 13.65
C THR A 94 1.52 13.89 13.63
N TYR A 95 0.66 13.75 14.64
CA TYR A 95 -0.49 14.63 14.78
C TYR A 95 -0.03 15.96 15.38
N LYS A 96 -0.34 17.07 14.71
CA LYS A 96 -0.02 18.41 15.22
C LYS A 96 -0.95 18.73 16.40
N LYS A 97 -0.38 19.25 17.50
CA LYS A 97 -1.18 19.81 18.60
C LYS A 97 -1.93 21.04 18.09
N ARG A 98 -3.21 21.17 18.47
CA ARG A 98 -4.04 22.34 18.19
C ARG A 98 -3.66 23.50 19.08
#